data_AF-A0A511UP30-F1
#
_entry.id   AF-A0A511UP30-F1
#
_cell.length_a   1.000
_cell.length_b   1.000
_cell.length_c   1.000
_cell.angle_alpha   90.00
_cell.angle_beta   90.00
_cell.angle_gamma   90.00
#
_symmetry.space_group_name_H-M   'P 1'
#
loop_
_entity.id
_entity.type
_entity.pdbx_description
1 polymer ?
#
loop_
_entity_poly.entity_id
_entity_poly.type
_entity_poly.pdbx_seq_one_letter_code
_entity_poly.pdbx_strand_id
1 'polypeptide(L)' 'MAACGGHHDGRIVTSGAPSEVFTAPNLKRVFDLDAHVIHDPESGSPICVPRKM' A
#
# COMPACT_ATOMS: atom_id res chain seq x y z
N MET A 1 -8.62 -13.35 -5.28
CA MET A 1 -8.06 -12.54 -6.38
C MET A 1 -9.22 -12.05 -7.23
N ALA A 2 -9.77 -10.88 -6.93
CA ALA A 2 -10.86 -10.28 -7.71
C ALA A 2 -10.27 -9.35 -8.77
N ALA A 3 -10.76 -9.41 -10.00
CA ALA A 3 -10.43 -8.47 -11.06
C ALA A 3 -11.71 -7.67 -11.37
N CYS A 4 -11.74 -6.40 -10.98
CA CYS A 4 -12.77 -5.47 -11.48
C CYS A 4 -12.31 -4.97 -12.85
N GLY A 5 -13.13 -5.17 -13.88
CA GLY A 5 -12.79 -4.89 -15.28
C GLY A 5 -12.77 -3.39 -15.64
N GLY A 6 -11.76 -3.02 -16.46
CA GLY A 6 -11.54 -1.71 -17.11
C GLY A 6 -10.66 -0.79 -16.25
N HIS A 7 -9.38 -0.50 -16.53
CA HIS A 7 -8.73 -0.01 -17.75
C HIS A 7 -7.42 -0.81 -17.98
N HIS A 8 -7.58 -1.90 -18.74
CA HIS A 8 -6.62 -2.77 -19.42
C HIS A 8 -5.19 -2.87 -18.85
N ASP A 9 -4.93 -3.94 -18.08
CA ASP A 9 -3.68 -4.40 -17.43
C ASP A 9 -3.42 -4.03 -15.96
N GLY A 10 -4.30 -3.25 -15.31
CA GLY A 10 -4.30 -3.16 -13.85
C GLY A 10 -4.71 -4.48 -13.20
N ARG A 11 -3.82 -5.09 -12.40
CA ARG A 11 -4.14 -6.25 -11.55
C ARG A 11 -4.11 -5.86 -10.07
N ILE A 12 -5.08 -6.36 -9.31
CA ILE A 12 -5.06 -6.26 -7.85
C ILE A 12 -3.88 -7.07 -7.30
N VAL A 13 -2.92 -6.38 -6.69
CA VAL A 13 -1.73 -7.00 -6.08
C VAL A 13 -2.05 -7.61 -4.72
N THR A 14 -2.88 -6.93 -3.93
CA THR A 14 -3.35 -7.40 -2.63
C THR A 14 -4.70 -6.78 -2.30
N SER A 15 -5.50 -7.43 -1.46
CA SER A 15 -6.81 -6.97 -1.00
C SER A 15 -7.02 -7.40 0.44
N GLY A 16 -7.53 -6.53 1.29
CA GLY A 16 -7.71 -6.75 2.72
C GLY A 16 -7.98 -5.43 3.44
N ALA A 17 -7.87 -5.43 4.75
CA ALA A 17 -7.92 -4.23 5.57
C ALA A 17 -6.76 -3.27 5.23
N PRO A 18 -6.89 -1.96 5.51
CA PRO A 18 -5.84 -0.98 5.24
C PRO A 18 -4.46 -1.38 5.79
N SER A 19 -4.40 -1.98 6.99
CA SER A 19 -3.17 -2.46 7.63
C SER A 19 -2.54 -3.67 6.92
N GLU A 20 -3.33 -4.46 6.20
CA GLU A 20 -2.85 -5.63 5.44
C GLU A 20 -2.33 -5.22 4.05
N VAL A 21 -2.93 -4.18 3.46
CA VAL A 21 -2.58 -3.73 2.10
C VAL A 21 -1.54 -2.62 2.08
N PHE A 22 -1.60 -1.68 3.02
CA PHE A 22 -0.75 -0.49 3.06
C PHE A 22 0.54 -0.78 3.84
N THR A 23 1.42 -1.59 3.24
CA THR A 23 2.68 -2.03 3.86
C THR A 23 3.87 -1.58 3.03
N ALA A 24 5.04 -1.40 3.67
CA ALA A 24 6.26 -1.01 2.97
C ALA A 24 6.63 -1.93 1.79
N PRO A 25 6.51 -3.28 1.88
CA PRO A 25 6.72 -4.17 0.74
C PRO A 25 5.78 -3.90 -0.43
N ASN A 26 4.50 -3.63 -0.17
CA ASN A 26 3.53 -3.34 -1.23
C ASN A 26 3.79 -1.98 -1.88
N LEU A 27 4.16 -0.97 -1.10
CA LEU A 27 4.55 0.34 -1.63
C LEU A 27 5.78 0.23 -2.55
N LYS A 28 6.79 -0.54 -2.15
CA LYS A 28 7.96 -0.79 -3.00
C LYS A 28 7.60 -1.56 -4.27
N ARG A 29 6.73 -2.57 -4.17
CA ARG A 29 6.34 -3.41 -5.31
C ARG A 29 5.47 -2.66 -6.34
N VAL A 30 4.55 -1.83 -5.88
CA VAL A 30 3.54 -1.17 -6.73
C VAL A 30 4.01 0.19 -7.23
N PHE A 31 4.73 0.95 -6.39
CA PHE A 31 5.12 2.32 -6.67
C PHE A 31 6.64 2.54 -6.74
N ASP A 32 7.44 1.47 -6.61
CA ASP A 32 8.90 1.55 -6.46
C ASP A 32 9.36 2.48 -5.31
N LEU A 33 8.51 2.63 -4.29
CA LEU A 33 8.71 3.59 -3.21
C LEU A 33 9.35 2.94 -1.97
N ASP A 34 10.52 3.42 -1.60
CA ASP A 34 11.16 3.12 -0.32
C ASP A 34 10.60 4.01 0.80
N ALA A 35 9.77 3.41 1.66
CA ALA A 35 9.10 4.11 2.75
C ALA A 35 9.02 3.27 4.04
N HIS A 36 8.77 3.97 5.14
CA HIS A 36 8.28 3.37 6.38
C HIS A 36 6.77 3.53 6.45
N VAL A 37 6.10 2.51 6.99
CA VAL A 37 4.69 2.61 7.37
C VAL A 37 4.61 2.69 8.89
N ILE A 38 4.03 3.78 9.38
CA ILE A 38 3.73 3.99 10.79
C ILE A 38 2.21 4.02 10.97
N HIS A 39 1.73 3.92 12.20
CA HIS A 39 0.31 4.04 12.51
C HIS A 39 0.06 5.35 13.25
N ASP A 40 -0.96 6.08 12.84
CA ASP A 40 -1.46 7.24 13.56
C ASP A 40 -1.91 6.83 14.97
N PRO A 41 -1.43 7.49 16.05
CA PRO A 41 -1.77 7.08 17.41
C PRO A 41 -3.23 7.34 17.80
N GLU A 42 -3.93 8.24 17.12
CA GLU A 42 -5.32 8.58 17.42
C GLU A 42 -6.32 7.67 16.68
N SER A 43 -6.15 7.52 15.38
CA SER A 43 -7.06 6.76 14.51
C SER A 43 -6.60 5.33 14.21
N GLY A 44 -5.33 5.00 14.46
CA GLY A 44 -4.73 3.73 14.05
C GLY A 44 -4.52 3.60 12.54
N SER A 45 -4.75 4.65 11.75
CA SER A 45 -4.62 4.61 10.29
C SER A 45 -3.15 4.49 9.86
N PRO A 46 -2.82 3.70 8.83
CA PRO A 46 -1.45 3.61 8.35
C PRO A 46 -1.04 4.88 7.60
N ILE A 47 0.16 5.39 7.88
CA ILE A 47 0.77 6.57 7.27
C ILE A 47 2.09 6.16 6.60
N CYS A 48 2.28 6.60 5.35
CA CYS A 48 3.53 6.41 4.59
C CYS A 48 4.49 7.57 4.86
N VAL A 49 5.70 7.26 5.33
CA VAL A 49 6.81 8.20 5.50
C VAL A 49 7.93 7.83 4.52
N PRO A 50 8.16 8.62 3.46
CA PRO A 50 9.25 8.37 2.52
C PRO A 50 10.61 8.38 3.22
N ARG A 51 11.49 7.45 2.87
CA ARG A 51 12.88 7.52 3.33
C ARG A 51 13.60 8.66 2.61
N LYS A 52 14.31 9.50 3.36
CA LYS A 52 15.21 10.51 2.79
C LYS A 52 16.46 9.77 2.28
N MET A 53 16.75 9.92 0.99
CA MET A 53 18.06 9.55 0.41
C MET A 53 19.08 10.65 0.67
#